data_AF-A0A1V4XCP3-F1
#
_entry.id   AF-A0A1V4XCP3-F1
#
_cell.length_a   1.000
_cell.length_b   1.000
_cell.length_c   1.000
_cell.angle_alpha   90.00
_cell.angle_beta   90.00
_cell.angle_gamma   90.00
#
_symmetry.space_group_name_H-M   'P 1'
#
loop_
_entity.id
_entity.type
_entity.pdbx_description
1 polymer ?
#
loop_
_entity_poly.entity_id
_entity_poly.type
_entity_poly.pdbx_seq_one_letter_code
_entity_poly.pdbx_strand_id
1 'polypeptide(L)'
;MYAFADKLLEVTERHADKIAAQWCKAVRTNPHTPWFHARKEDDCTNFALDFYKNFRVVYFDEKPYKKLEKYFVDYAEESFRKGVPMEEAIYALIMMRRHIWLYADFQALFVTAVDAHRAVETLNRTIRVFDQGIFVIIKHYRELQKAKK
;
A
#
# COMPACT_ATOMS: atom_id res chain seq x y z
N MET A 1 -5.35 7.34 21.50
CA MET A 1 -4.68 8.53 20.94
C MET A 1 -3.51 8.05 20.09
N TYR A 2 -3.67 8.02 18.76
CA TYR A 2 -2.72 7.43 17.81
C TYR A 2 -1.74 8.46 17.22
N ALA A 3 -1.28 9.42 18.02
CA ALA A 3 -0.53 10.58 17.55
C ALA A 3 0.67 10.25 16.62
N PHE A 4 1.28 9.07 16.78
CA PHE A 4 2.35 8.59 15.90
C PHE A 4 1.88 8.07 14.55
N ALA A 5 0.83 7.24 14.54
CA ALA A 5 0.23 6.80 13.29
C ALA A 5 -0.39 7.99 12.54
N ASP A 6 -0.99 8.94 13.25
CA ASP A 6 -1.49 10.18 12.67
C ASP A 6 -0.38 10.97 11.97
N LYS A 7 0.81 11.11 12.60
CA LYS A 7 1.97 11.79 11.99
C LYS A 7 2.51 11.05 10.77
N LEU A 8 2.60 9.72 10.82
CA LEU A 8 3.01 8.90 9.67
C LEU A 8 2.05 9.06 8.49
N LEU A 9 0.75 9.02 8.77
CA LEU A 9 -0.30 9.19 7.76
C LEU A 9 -0.30 10.61 7.20
N GLU A 10 -0.18 11.63 8.04
CA GLU A 10 -0.09 13.02 7.60
C GLU A 10 1.08 13.24 6.64
N VAL A 11 2.27 12.72 6.96
CA VAL A 11 3.44 12.79 6.07
C VAL A 11 3.19 12.02 4.77
N THR A 12 2.57 10.85 4.86
CA THR A 12 2.25 10.03 3.68
C THR A 12 1.27 10.76 2.76
N GLU A 13 0.21 11.36 3.31
CA GLU A 13 -0.82 12.10 2.57
C GLU A 13 -0.24 13.38 1.97
N ARG A 14 0.50 14.17 2.77
CA ARG A 14 1.10 15.45 2.34
C ARG A 14 2.16 15.27 1.25
N HIS A 15 2.81 14.11 1.21
CA HIS A 15 3.86 13.81 0.24
C HIS A 15 3.50 12.69 -0.72
N ALA A 16 2.20 12.36 -0.83
CA ALA A 16 1.72 11.22 -1.62
C ALA A 16 2.24 11.24 -3.07
N ASP A 17 2.30 12.42 -3.70
CA ASP A 17 2.79 12.59 -5.07
C ASP A 17 4.26 12.15 -5.20
N LYS A 18 5.10 12.56 -4.25
CA LYS A 18 6.54 12.22 -4.23
C LYS A 18 6.75 10.74 -3.94
N ILE A 19 6.01 10.21 -2.97
CA ILE A 19 6.10 8.80 -2.58
C ILE A 19 5.62 7.91 -3.74
N ALA A 20 4.54 8.28 -4.42
CA ALA A 20 4.01 7.59 -5.59
C ALA A 20 4.99 7.62 -6.77
N ALA A 21 5.61 8.76 -7.07
CA ALA A 21 6.61 8.86 -8.12
C ALA A 21 7.85 7.99 -7.82
N GLN A 22 8.34 7.99 -6.58
CA GLN A 22 9.44 7.12 -6.17
C GLN A 22 9.08 5.64 -6.26
N TRP A 23 7.89 5.27 -5.79
CA TRP A 23 7.37 3.92 -5.91
C TRP A 23 7.26 3.50 -7.37
N CYS A 24 6.76 4.36 -8.25
CA CYS A 24 6.58 4.04 -9.66
C CYS A 24 7.91 3.75 -10.34
N LYS A 25 8.94 4.57 -10.09
CA LYS A 25 10.30 4.32 -10.57
C LYS A 25 10.82 2.97 -10.10
N ALA A 26 10.57 2.61 -8.85
CA ALA A 26 11.03 1.34 -8.28
C ALA A 26 10.33 0.11 -8.89
N VAL A 27 9.00 0.11 -9.04
CA VAL A 27 8.27 -1.02 -9.62
C VAL A 27 8.54 -1.20 -11.11
N ARG A 28 8.81 -0.10 -11.84
CA ARG A 28 9.13 -0.16 -13.27
C ARG A 28 10.49 -0.78 -13.59
N THR A 29 11.34 -0.96 -12.59
CA THR A 29 12.66 -1.59 -12.76
C THR A 29 12.84 -2.86 -11.92
N ASN A 30 11.85 -3.22 -11.10
CA ASN A 30 11.97 -4.38 -10.21
C ASN A 30 11.67 -5.68 -10.97
N PRO A 31 12.53 -6.71 -10.90
CA PRO A 31 12.33 -7.97 -11.63
C PRO A 31 11.09 -8.76 -11.21
N HIS A 32 10.51 -8.46 -10.04
CA HIS A 32 9.27 -9.07 -9.55
C HIS A 32 8.00 -8.35 -10.00
N THR A 33 8.12 -7.27 -10.78
CA THR A 33 6.97 -6.48 -11.27
C THR A 33 7.05 -6.18 -12.79
N PRO A 34 7.32 -7.17 -13.67
CA PRO A 34 7.48 -6.95 -15.10
C PRO A 34 6.26 -6.32 -15.81
N TRP A 35 5.03 -6.57 -15.36
CA TRP A 35 3.82 -5.95 -15.89
C TRP A 35 3.87 -4.42 -15.81
N PHE A 36 4.51 -3.87 -14.77
CA PHE A 36 4.65 -2.43 -14.57
C PHE A 36 5.68 -1.79 -15.52
N HIS A 37 6.67 -2.54 -16.01
CA HIS A 37 7.75 -2.00 -16.85
C HIS A 37 7.21 -1.37 -18.15
N ALA A 38 6.17 -1.98 -18.71
CA ALA A 38 5.51 -1.54 -19.95
C ALA A 38 4.50 -0.39 -19.75
N ARG A 39 4.28 0.10 -18.52
CA ARG A 39 3.30 1.14 -18.22
C ARG A 39 3.91 2.53 -18.34
N LYS A 40 3.08 3.50 -18.72
CA LYS A 40 3.44 4.92 -18.68
C LYS A 40 3.67 5.32 -17.22
N GLU A 41 4.60 6.26 -17.02
CA GLU A 41 4.96 6.73 -15.68
C GLU A 41 3.76 7.34 -14.94
N ASP A 42 2.93 8.11 -15.65
CA ASP A 42 1.75 8.75 -15.07
C ASP A 42 0.70 7.72 -14.62
N ASP A 43 0.41 6.72 -15.45
CA ASP A 43 -0.56 5.66 -15.12
C ASP A 43 -0.11 4.86 -13.88
N CYS A 44 1.18 4.58 -13.80
CA CYS A 44 1.80 3.90 -12.67
C CYS A 44 1.84 4.79 -11.42
N THR A 45 2.17 6.08 -11.55
CA THR A 45 2.15 7.00 -10.41
C THR A 45 0.74 7.18 -9.85
N ASN A 46 -0.26 7.34 -10.71
CA ASN A 46 -1.67 7.45 -10.30
C ASN A 46 -2.15 6.21 -9.53
N PHE A 47 -1.70 5.01 -9.95
CA PHE A 47 -2.00 3.76 -9.24
C PHE A 47 -1.58 3.78 -7.76
N ALA A 48 -0.40 4.31 -7.43
CA ALA A 48 0.03 4.44 -6.04
C ALA A 48 -0.56 5.66 -5.32
N LEU A 49 -0.80 6.74 -6.06
CA LEU A 49 -1.38 7.96 -5.51
C LEU A 49 -2.78 7.71 -4.93
N ASP A 50 -3.60 6.95 -5.64
CA ASP A 50 -4.93 6.55 -5.18
C ASP A 50 -4.84 5.72 -3.90
N PHE A 51 -3.82 4.86 -3.77
CA PHE A 51 -3.59 4.12 -2.53
C PHE A 51 -3.26 5.04 -1.36
N TYR A 52 -2.26 5.93 -1.50
CA TYR A 52 -1.83 6.78 -0.41
C TYR A 52 -2.91 7.77 0.05
N LYS A 53 -3.76 8.26 -0.85
CA LYS A 53 -4.91 9.12 -0.52
C LYS A 53 -6.01 8.41 0.26
N ASN A 54 -6.17 7.10 0.08
CA ASN A 54 -7.19 6.31 0.76
C ASN A 54 -6.65 5.56 1.99
N PHE A 55 -5.33 5.54 2.18
CA PHE A 55 -4.67 4.71 3.19
C PHE A 55 -5.15 5.00 4.61
N ARG A 56 -5.42 6.26 4.97
CA ARG A 56 -5.95 6.64 6.29
C ARG A 56 -7.29 5.98 6.62
N VAL A 57 -8.19 5.87 5.65
CA VAL A 57 -9.51 5.24 5.82
C VAL A 57 -9.36 3.76 6.13
N VAL A 58 -8.44 3.09 5.43
CA VAL A 58 -8.14 1.66 5.62
C VAL A 58 -7.42 1.44 6.97
N TYR A 59 -6.47 2.32 7.30
CA TYR A 59 -5.61 2.19 8.46
C TYR A 59 -6.37 2.30 9.79
N PHE A 60 -7.32 3.23 9.87
CA PHE A 60 -8.15 3.47 11.04
C PHE A 60 -9.44 2.65 11.08
N ASP A 61 -9.62 1.71 10.14
CA ASP A 61 -10.81 0.86 10.18
C ASP A 61 -10.82 0.00 11.44
N GLU A 62 -11.99 -0.10 12.04
CA GLU A 62 -12.20 -0.85 13.28
C GLU A 62 -12.96 -2.14 12.98
N LYS A 63 -12.87 -3.10 13.90
CA LYS A 63 -13.60 -4.37 13.75
C LYS A 63 -15.08 -4.10 13.43
N PRO A 64 -15.65 -4.75 12.41
CA PRO A 64 -15.13 -5.96 11.76
C PRO A 64 -14.29 -5.73 10.48
N TYR A 65 -13.65 -4.57 10.30
CA TYR A 65 -12.74 -4.26 9.19
C TYR A 65 -13.40 -4.21 7.79
N LYS A 66 -14.67 -3.80 7.72
CA LYS A 66 -15.44 -3.78 6.46
C LYS A 66 -14.86 -2.84 5.41
N LYS A 67 -14.31 -1.68 5.80
CA LYS A 67 -13.75 -0.71 4.85
C LYS A 67 -12.42 -1.21 4.33
N LEU A 68 -11.61 -1.81 5.19
CA LEU A 68 -10.34 -2.45 4.81
C LEU A 68 -10.59 -3.58 3.82
N GLU A 69 -11.52 -4.50 4.14
CA GLU A 69 -11.86 -5.61 3.24
C GLU A 69 -12.37 -5.09 1.90
N LYS A 70 -13.34 -4.16 1.91
CA LYS A 70 -13.86 -3.57 0.67
C LYS A 70 -12.75 -2.94 -0.17
N TYR A 71 -11.87 -2.15 0.44
CA TYR A 71 -10.78 -1.50 -0.27
C TYR A 71 -9.88 -2.50 -0.99
N PHE A 72 -9.47 -3.56 -0.31
CA PHE A 72 -8.57 -4.57 -0.90
C PHE A 72 -9.27 -5.49 -1.90
N VAL A 73 -10.60 -5.69 -1.81
CA VAL A 73 -11.40 -6.30 -2.88
C VAL A 73 -11.40 -5.41 -4.11
N ASP A 74 -11.73 -4.12 -3.96
CA ASP A 74 -11.78 -3.17 -5.08
C ASP A 74 -10.39 -3.07 -5.76
N TYR A 75 -9.30 -3.06 -4.97
CA TYR A 75 -7.93 -3.11 -5.49
C TYR A 75 -7.66 -4.37 -6.31
N ALA A 76 -8.12 -5.53 -5.83
CA ALA A 76 -7.95 -6.81 -6.52
C ALA A 76 -8.75 -6.86 -7.82
N GLU A 77 -10.02 -6.42 -7.80
CA GLU A 77 -10.88 -6.33 -8.99
C GLU A 77 -10.26 -5.44 -10.06
N GLU A 78 -9.80 -4.24 -9.67
CA GLU A 78 -9.22 -3.30 -10.60
C GLU A 78 -7.92 -3.82 -11.21
N SER A 79 -7.05 -4.41 -10.37
CA SER A 79 -5.78 -4.97 -10.82
C SER A 79 -6.00 -6.16 -11.74
N PHE A 80 -6.97 -7.03 -11.44
CA PHE A 80 -7.35 -8.15 -12.29
C PHE A 80 -7.92 -7.67 -13.64
N ARG A 81 -8.82 -6.66 -13.62
CA ARG A 81 -9.39 -6.04 -14.82
C ARG A 81 -8.32 -5.42 -15.73
N LYS A 82 -7.29 -4.81 -15.14
CA LYS A 82 -6.11 -4.27 -15.85
C LYS A 82 -5.16 -5.37 -16.36
N GLY A 83 -5.37 -6.62 -15.96
CA GLY A 83 -4.53 -7.76 -16.34
C GLY A 83 -3.21 -7.83 -15.57
N VAL A 84 -3.12 -7.22 -14.39
CA VAL A 84 -1.94 -7.35 -13.51
C VAL A 84 -1.91 -8.76 -12.93
N PRO A 85 -0.81 -9.52 -13.08
CA PRO A 85 -0.67 -10.82 -12.42
C PRO A 85 -0.77 -10.68 -10.90
N MET A 86 -1.36 -11.67 -10.23
CA MET A 86 -1.67 -11.61 -8.80
C MET A 86 -0.42 -11.38 -7.95
N GLU A 87 0.65 -12.11 -8.25
CA GLU A 87 1.96 -12.02 -7.61
C GLU A 87 2.56 -10.61 -7.74
N GLU A 88 2.41 -9.98 -8.90
CA GLU A 88 2.90 -8.62 -9.14
C GLU A 88 2.06 -7.58 -8.42
N ALA A 89 0.72 -7.73 -8.38
CA ALA A 89 -0.16 -6.85 -7.62
C ALA A 89 0.17 -6.89 -6.11
N ILE A 90 0.42 -8.08 -5.57
CA ILE A 90 0.83 -8.26 -4.17
C ILE A 90 2.21 -7.63 -3.92
N TYR A 91 3.18 -7.88 -4.80
CA TYR A 91 4.53 -7.35 -4.64
C TYR A 91 4.55 -5.82 -4.76
N ALA A 92 3.80 -5.27 -5.71
CA ALA A 92 3.56 -3.84 -5.87
C ALA A 92 3.00 -3.20 -4.59
N LEU A 93 2.00 -3.83 -3.95
CA LEU A 93 1.44 -3.39 -2.67
C LEU A 93 2.46 -3.44 -1.53
N ILE A 94 3.27 -4.51 -1.44
CA ILE A 94 4.36 -4.60 -0.44
C ILE A 94 5.38 -3.48 -0.65
N MET A 95 5.69 -3.14 -1.90
CA MET A 95 6.56 -2.00 -2.22
C MET A 95 5.92 -0.68 -1.78
N MET A 96 4.61 -0.48 -1.95
CA MET A 96 3.93 0.73 -1.43
C MET A 96 4.11 0.86 0.08
N ARG A 97 3.91 -0.24 0.83
CA ARG A 97 4.17 -0.28 2.28
C ARG A 97 5.58 0.19 2.60
N ARG A 98 6.58 -0.32 1.87
CA ARG A 98 7.99 0.03 2.08
C ARG A 98 8.25 1.52 1.83
N HIS A 99 7.65 2.10 0.80
CA HIS A 99 7.84 3.51 0.47
C HIS A 99 7.23 4.48 1.49
N ILE A 100 6.15 4.10 2.19
CA ILE A 100 5.64 4.83 3.35
C ILE A 100 6.74 4.96 4.43
N TRP A 101 7.40 3.85 4.76
CA TRP A 101 8.43 3.82 5.80
C TRP A 101 9.73 4.51 5.39
N LEU A 102 10.21 4.27 4.17
CA LEU A 102 11.44 4.90 3.67
C LEU A 102 11.33 6.42 3.63
N TYR A 103 10.17 6.95 3.23
CA TYR A 103 9.96 8.39 3.19
C TYR A 103 9.86 8.97 4.61
N ALA A 104 9.19 8.28 5.53
CA ALA A 104 9.09 8.67 6.93
C ALA A 104 10.45 8.71 7.64
N ASP A 105 11.30 7.71 7.38
CA ASP A 105 12.67 7.63 7.89
C ASP A 105 13.53 8.78 7.36
N PHE A 106 13.42 9.08 6.04
CA PHE A 106 14.14 10.19 5.41
C PHE A 106 13.76 11.57 5.99
N GLN A 107 12.54 11.75 6.49
CA GLN A 107 12.10 12.98 7.14
C GLN A 107 12.58 13.11 8.61
N ALA A 108 13.43 12.19 9.09
CA ALA A 108 13.89 12.12 10.47
C ALA A 108 12.72 12.21 11.47
N LEU A 109 11.61 11.52 11.19
CA LEU A 109 10.43 11.57 12.05
C LEU A 109 10.63 10.89 13.41
N PHE A 110 11.73 10.13 13.58
CA PHE A 110 11.98 9.19 14.68
C PHE A 110 13.36 9.40 15.32
N VAL A 111 13.59 10.54 15.99
CA VAL A 111 14.92 10.89 16.53
C VAL A 111 15.05 10.57 18.02
N THR A 112 13.94 10.41 18.76
CA THR A 112 13.97 10.19 20.22
C THR A 112 13.64 8.74 20.62
N ALA A 113 14.08 8.32 21.81
CA ALA A 113 13.80 6.97 22.34
C ALA A 113 12.30 6.70 22.59
N VAL A 114 11.52 7.74 22.91
CA VAL A 114 10.05 7.63 23.03
C VAL A 114 9.40 7.42 21.66
N ASP A 115 10.01 7.97 20.60
CA ASP A 115 9.57 7.74 19.22
C ASP A 115 9.73 6.28 18.81
N ALA A 116 10.78 5.60 19.30
CA ALA A 116 11.09 4.22 18.93
C ALA A 116 9.98 3.22 19.32
N HIS A 117 9.47 3.27 20.56
CA HIS A 117 8.41 2.34 20.99
C HIS A 117 7.11 2.55 20.20
N ARG A 118 6.70 3.81 20.02
CA ARG A 118 5.48 4.16 19.27
C ARG A 118 5.64 3.91 17.76
N ALA A 119 6.85 4.02 17.23
CA ALA A 119 7.18 3.61 15.87
C ALA A 119 6.99 2.10 15.70
N VAL A 120 7.43 1.27 16.65
CA VAL A 120 7.20 -0.18 16.63
C VAL A 120 5.70 -0.53 16.67
N GLU A 121 4.90 0.15 17.49
CA GLU A 121 3.45 -0.05 17.50
C GLU A 121 2.80 0.31 16.15
N THR A 122 3.19 1.46 15.58
CA THR A 122 2.72 1.93 14.28
C THR A 122 3.13 0.98 13.16
N LEU A 123 4.35 0.44 13.23
CA LEU A 123 4.88 -0.58 12.30
C LEU A 123 4.07 -1.87 12.38
N ASN A 124 3.86 -2.40 13.58
CA ASN A 124 3.08 -3.62 13.80
C ASN A 124 1.63 -3.48 13.30
N ARG A 125 1.00 -2.33 13.54
CA ARG A 125 -0.34 -2.06 13.01
C ARG A 125 -0.35 -1.98 11.49
N THR A 126 0.61 -1.29 10.90
CA THR A 126 0.76 -1.20 9.44
C THR A 126 0.92 -2.59 8.84
N ILE A 127 1.81 -3.42 9.40
CA ILE A 127 2.02 -4.80 8.95
C ILE A 127 0.70 -5.57 8.95
N ARG A 128 -0.07 -5.53 10.05
CA ARG A 128 -1.37 -6.22 10.14
C ARG A 128 -2.37 -5.78 9.05
N VAL A 129 -2.47 -4.47 8.78
CA VAL A 129 -3.36 -3.93 7.74
C VAL A 129 -2.99 -4.50 6.37
N PHE A 130 -1.69 -4.47 6.04
CA PHE A 130 -1.21 -4.97 4.75
C PHE A 130 -1.32 -6.50 4.65
N ASP A 131 -1.02 -7.25 5.72
CA ASP A 131 -1.10 -8.70 5.70
C ASP A 131 -2.56 -9.19 5.51
N GLN A 132 -3.52 -8.52 6.18
CA GLN A 132 -4.94 -8.76 5.93
C GLN A 132 -5.34 -8.39 4.50
N GLY A 133 -4.83 -7.27 3.98
CA GLY A 133 -5.07 -6.87 2.59
C GLY A 133 -4.55 -7.88 1.58
N ILE A 134 -3.34 -8.40 1.78
CA ILE A 134 -2.74 -9.45 0.93
C ILE A 134 -3.63 -10.70 0.94
N PHE A 135 -4.11 -11.13 2.11
CA PHE A 135 -5.03 -12.26 2.21
C PHE A 135 -6.31 -12.04 1.39
N VAL A 136 -6.94 -10.86 1.53
CA VAL A 136 -8.14 -10.48 0.78
C VAL A 136 -7.89 -10.49 -0.73
N ILE A 137 -6.77 -9.89 -1.17
CA ILE A 137 -6.39 -9.83 -2.58
C ILE A 137 -6.21 -11.23 -3.16
N ILE A 138 -5.46 -12.11 -2.49
CA ILE A 138 -5.24 -13.49 -2.93
C ILE A 138 -6.56 -14.24 -3.07
N LYS A 139 -7.42 -14.13 -2.06
CA LYS A 139 -8.73 -14.81 -2.06
C LYS A 139 -9.56 -14.33 -3.26
N HIS A 140 -9.65 -13.02 -3.45
CA HIS A 140 -10.50 -12.44 -4.47
C HIS A 140 -9.99 -12.66 -5.90
N TYR A 141 -8.68 -12.54 -6.13
CA TYR A 141 -8.06 -12.90 -7.41
C TYR A 141 -8.38 -14.34 -7.81
N ARG A 142 -8.33 -15.29 -6.86
CA ARG A 142 -8.66 -16.69 -7.12
C ARG A 142 -10.14 -16.88 -7.46
N GLU A 143 -11.04 -16.13 -6.84
CA GLU A 143 -12.47 -16.14 -7.17
C GLU A 143 -12.71 -15.64 -8.61
N LEU A 144 -12.11 -14.51 -8.98
CA LEU A 144 -12.19 -13.94 -10.33
C LEU A 144 -11.61 -14.88 -11.41
N GLN A 145 -10.47 -15.53 -11.11
CA GLN A 145 -9.87 -16.52 -12.01
C GLN A 145 -10.77 -17.75 -12.23
N LYS A 146 -11.48 -18.19 -11.19
CA LYS A 146 -12.43 -19.31 -11.30
C LYS A 146 -13.67 -18.92 -12.10
N ALA A 147 -14.19 -17.71 -11.91
CA ALA A 147 -15.36 -17.21 -12.63
C ALA A 147 -15.10 -16.96 -14.13
N LYS A 148 -13.84 -16.79 -14.54
CA LYS A 148 -13.43 -16.63 -15.94
C LYS A 148 -13.27 -17.97 -16.69
N LYS A 149 -13.23 -19.09 -15.97
CA LYS A 149 -13.17 -20.45 -16.54
C LYS A 149 -14.56 -20.98 -16.81
#